data_AF-A0A812UVP6-F1
#
_entry.id   AF-A0A812UVP6-F1
#
_cell.length_a   1.000
_cell.length_b   1.000
_cell.length_c   1.000
_cell.angle_alpha   90.00
_cell.angle_beta   90.00
_cell.angle_gamma   90.00
#
_symmetry.space_group_name_H-M   'P 1'
#
loop_
_entity.id
_entity.type
_entity.pdbx_description
1 polymer ?
#
loop_
_entity_poly.entity_id
_entity_poly.type
_entity_poly.pdbx_seq_one_letter_code
_entity_poly.pdbx_strand_id
1 'polypeptide(L)'
;MLAEALGISVNERALIFRFLSPWFEAENLLASLKKLSLLDEPVAQWWGVRSLLTAIPEAITKEPAMRGAFDTSVVSGLQEELDRRRAAAAEELVAIEPKKEECKAELSQAEVAFEEAKAKQHLGAEAYTEARSAQSAAEGKVKEAQKALSALDPQVKSLQKDLKKLEAELTAFYAGPRSALAELAE
;
A
#
# COMPACT_ATOMS: atom_id res chain seq x y z
N MET A 1 -20.21 25.98 20.82
CA MET A 1 -19.40 26.61 21.88
C MET A 1 -20.10 27.79 22.58
N LEU A 2 -20.75 28.74 21.88
CA LEU A 2 -21.48 29.84 22.56
C LEU A 2 -22.71 29.39 23.38
N ALA A 3 -23.42 28.35 22.96
CA ALA A 3 -24.64 27.89 23.65
C ALA A 3 -24.39 27.12 24.97
N GLU A 4 -23.18 26.57 25.18
CA GLU A 4 -22.81 25.90 26.43
C GLU A 4 -22.45 26.90 27.53
N ALA A 5 -21.98 28.09 27.16
CA ALA A 5 -21.67 29.15 28.12
C ALA A 5 -22.93 29.79 28.76
N LEU A 6 -24.12 29.57 28.19
CA LEU A 6 -25.38 30.21 28.61
C LEU A 6 -26.34 29.28 29.36
N GLY A 7 -25.96 28.03 29.62
CA GLY A 7 -26.80 27.09 30.40
C GLY A 7 -28.12 26.68 29.74
N ILE A 8 -28.27 26.89 28.42
CA ILE A 8 -29.52 26.62 27.70
C ILE A 8 -29.66 25.10 27.49
N SER A 9 -30.80 24.55 27.94
CA SER A 9 -31.15 23.13 27.87
C SER A 9 -31.24 22.63 26.41
N VAL A 10 -30.95 21.34 26.19
CA VAL A 10 -31.02 20.70 24.85
C VAL A 10 -32.41 20.86 24.21
N ASN A 11 -33.48 20.87 25.00
CA ASN A 11 -34.85 21.06 24.51
C ASN A 11 -35.15 22.51 24.11
N GLU A 12 -34.58 23.49 24.81
CA GLU A 12 -34.71 24.91 24.47
C GLU A 12 -33.88 25.25 23.23
N ARG A 13 -32.73 24.60 23.04
CA ARG A 13 -31.95 24.69 21.79
C ARG A 13 -32.76 24.20 20.59
N ALA A 14 -33.50 23.11 20.71
CA ALA A 14 -34.34 22.60 19.63
C ALA A 14 -35.51 23.56 19.29
N LEU A 15 -36.08 24.25 20.28
CA LEU A 15 -37.12 25.25 20.08
C LEU A 15 -36.60 26.55 19.46
N ILE A 16 -35.45 27.05 19.94
CA ILE A 16 -34.77 28.21 19.36
C ILE A 16 -34.31 27.90 17.92
N PHE A 17 -33.79 26.70 17.67
CA PHE A 17 -33.43 26.27 16.31
C PHE A 17 -34.67 26.14 15.42
N ARG A 18 -35.83 25.68 15.92
CA ARG A 18 -37.09 25.67 15.16
C ARG A 18 -37.66 27.07 14.89
N PHE A 19 -37.49 28.02 15.82
CA PHE A 19 -38.05 29.37 15.71
C PHE A 19 -37.16 30.31 14.89
N LEU A 20 -35.83 30.10 14.93
CA LEU A 20 -34.85 30.88 14.16
C LEU A 20 -34.42 30.20 12.85
N SER A 21 -34.69 28.89 12.65
CA SER A 21 -34.41 28.18 11.40
C SER A 21 -34.98 28.90 10.18
N PRO A 22 -36.23 29.38 10.14
CA PRO A 22 -36.76 30.06 8.96
C PRO A 22 -36.06 31.39 8.62
N TRP A 23 -35.56 32.11 9.64
CA TRP A 23 -34.92 33.41 9.47
C TRP A 23 -33.41 33.29 9.21
N PHE A 24 -32.74 32.36 9.89
CA PHE A 24 -31.34 32.02 9.63
C PHE A 24 -31.19 31.30 8.28
N GLU A 25 -32.21 30.56 7.85
CA GLU A 25 -32.27 29.98 6.50
C GLU A 25 -32.44 31.06 5.44
N ALA A 26 -33.20 32.15 5.66
CA ALA A 26 -33.42 33.17 4.64
C ALA A 26 -32.18 34.03 4.35
N GLU A 27 -31.50 34.55 5.39
CA GLU A 27 -30.27 35.33 5.20
C GLU A 27 -29.11 34.45 4.73
N ASN A 28 -29.02 33.23 5.25
CA ASN A 28 -28.00 32.28 4.81
C ASN A 28 -28.34 31.69 3.43
N LEU A 29 -29.62 31.60 3.02
CA LEU A 29 -30.02 31.30 1.64
C LEU A 29 -29.51 32.40 0.73
N LEU A 30 -29.78 33.67 1.05
CA LEU A 30 -29.35 34.80 0.22
C LEU A 30 -27.83 34.88 0.11
N ALA A 31 -27.12 34.64 1.21
CA ALA A 31 -25.66 34.55 1.21
C ALA A 31 -25.16 33.33 0.41
N SER A 32 -25.84 32.19 0.52
CA SER A 32 -25.50 30.96 -0.23
C SER A 32 -25.84 31.09 -1.71
N LEU A 33 -26.92 31.76 -2.08
CA LEU A 33 -27.32 32.08 -3.45
C LEU A 33 -26.34 33.06 -4.08
N LYS A 34 -25.87 34.07 -3.34
CA LYS A 34 -24.78 34.95 -3.77
C LYS A 34 -23.47 34.20 -3.95
N LYS A 35 -23.14 33.26 -3.05
CA LYS A 35 -21.98 32.36 -3.22
C LYS A 35 -22.16 31.40 -4.41
N LEU A 36 -23.37 30.95 -4.68
CA LEU A 36 -23.71 30.15 -5.86
C LEU A 36 -23.56 30.94 -7.16
N SER A 37 -23.83 32.25 -7.14
CA SER A 37 -23.53 33.13 -8.27
C SER A 37 -22.03 33.38 -8.50
N LEU A 38 -21.18 32.97 -7.54
CA LEU A 38 -19.71 33.03 -7.62
C LEU A 38 -19.08 31.67 -7.95
N LEU A 39 -19.86 30.57 -8.00
CA LEU A 39 -19.36 29.30 -8.51
C LEU A 39 -19.21 29.41 -10.04
N ASP A 40 -18.02 29.04 -10.55
CA ASP A 40 -17.55 29.24 -11.93
C ASP A 40 -18.56 28.86 -13.04
N GLU A 41 -18.28 29.33 -14.27
CA GLU A 41 -19.04 29.11 -15.52
C GLU A 41 -19.69 27.71 -15.72
N PRO A 42 -19.10 26.57 -15.30
CA PRO A 42 -19.73 25.27 -15.50
C PRO A 42 -21.10 25.17 -14.83
N VAL A 43 -21.29 25.74 -13.64
CA VAL A 43 -22.57 25.64 -12.91
C VAL A 43 -23.66 26.47 -13.58
N ALA A 44 -23.30 27.62 -14.15
CA ALA A 44 -24.21 28.48 -14.92
C ALA A 44 -24.63 27.82 -16.24
N GLN A 45 -23.72 27.11 -16.91
CA GLN A 45 -24.01 26.32 -18.10
C GLN A 45 -24.93 25.13 -17.79
N TRP A 46 -24.76 24.51 -16.62
CA TRP A 46 -25.59 23.38 -16.17
C TRP A 46 -27.01 23.80 -15.80
N TRP A 47 -27.23 25.06 -15.45
CA TRP A 47 -28.55 25.48 -15.03
C TRP A 47 -29.48 25.81 -16.18
N GLY A 48 -29.04 26.37 -17.32
CA GLY A 48 -29.97 26.78 -18.40
C GLY A 48 -31.04 27.81 -17.98
N VAL A 49 -31.14 28.12 -16.69
CA VAL A 49 -32.08 29.02 -16.03
C VAL A 49 -31.37 30.24 -15.46
N ARG A 50 -30.36 30.72 -16.16
CA ARG A 50 -29.70 32.01 -15.83
C ARG A 50 -30.71 33.14 -15.67
N SER A 51 -31.80 33.10 -16.44
CA SER A 51 -32.94 34.02 -16.35
C SER A 51 -33.82 33.81 -15.10
N LEU A 52 -33.96 32.57 -14.58
CA LEU A 52 -34.65 32.35 -13.31
C LEU A 52 -33.80 32.82 -12.13
N LEU A 53 -32.49 32.59 -12.15
CA LEU A 53 -31.60 33.01 -11.05
C LEU A 53 -31.63 34.53 -10.80
N THR A 54 -31.84 35.33 -11.85
CA THR A 54 -32.03 36.77 -11.73
C THR A 54 -33.41 37.16 -11.19
N ALA A 55 -34.46 36.38 -11.48
CA ALA A 55 -35.83 36.68 -11.09
C ALA A 55 -36.23 36.08 -9.72
N ILE A 56 -35.56 35.01 -9.29
CA ILE A 56 -35.83 34.29 -8.04
C ILE A 56 -35.77 35.21 -6.82
N PRO A 57 -34.75 36.07 -6.62
CA PRO A 57 -34.67 36.94 -5.44
C PRO A 57 -35.90 37.85 -5.28
N GLU A 58 -36.40 38.39 -6.39
CA GLU A 58 -37.59 39.25 -6.40
C GLU A 58 -38.89 38.45 -6.19
N ALA A 59 -38.98 37.24 -6.76
CA ALA A 59 -40.14 36.38 -6.62
C ALA A 59 -40.30 35.80 -5.21
N ILE A 60 -39.19 35.41 -4.56
CA ILE A 60 -39.22 34.79 -3.22
C ILE A 60 -39.39 35.80 -2.09
N THR A 61 -38.98 37.06 -2.27
CA THR A 61 -39.14 38.12 -1.27
C THR A 61 -40.57 38.63 -1.16
N LYS A 62 -41.39 38.44 -2.20
CA LYS A 62 -42.83 38.72 -2.17
C LYS A 62 -43.58 37.64 -1.38
N GLU A 63 -44.54 38.07 -0.57
CA GLU A 63 -45.49 37.15 0.07
C GLU A 63 -46.24 36.32 -0.98
N PRO A 64 -46.56 35.04 -0.73
CA PRO A 64 -47.24 34.19 -1.70
C PRO A 64 -48.52 34.79 -2.30
N ALA A 65 -49.30 35.53 -1.50
CA ALA A 65 -50.53 36.20 -1.95
C ALA A 65 -50.27 37.41 -2.87
N MET A 66 -49.06 37.98 -2.84
CA MET A 66 -48.64 39.16 -3.62
C MET A 66 -47.81 38.78 -4.86
N ARG A 67 -47.57 37.49 -5.08
CA ARG A 67 -46.82 37.00 -6.25
C ARG A 67 -47.70 37.11 -7.50
N GLY A 68 -47.18 37.77 -8.53
CA GLY A 68 -47.83 37.77 -9.84
C GLY A 68 -47.74 36.41 -10.52
N ALA A 69 -48.39 36.27 -11.69
CA ALA A 69 -48.28 35.07 -12.51
C ALA A 69 -46.82 34.75 -12.90
N PHE A 70 -46.01 35.79 -13.15
CA PHE A 70 -44.58 35.66 -13.42
C PHE A 70 -43.81 35.09 -12.21
N ASP A 71 -43.96 35.70 -11.03
CA ASP A 71 -43.28 35.24 -9.81
C ASP A 71 -43.66 33.78 -9.47
N THR A 72 -44.93 33.42 -9.68
CA THR A 72 -45.43 32.06 -9.48
C THR A 72 -44.77 31.07 -10.46
N SER A 73 -44.68 31.44 -11.75
CA SER A 73 -43.98 30.62 -12.75
C SER A 73 -42.49 30.46 -12.47
N VAL A 74 -41.84 31.50 -11.93
CA VAL A 74 -40.42 31.45 -11.56
C VAL A 74 -40.19 30.46 -10.42
N VAL A 75 -41.04 30.50 -9.38
CA VAL A 75 -40.95 29.58 -8.22
C VAL A 75 -41.30 28.14 -8.63
N SER A 76 -42.32 27.93 -9.46
CA SER A 76 -42.67 26.59 -9.98
C SER A 76 -41.54 26.01 -10.82
N GLY A 77 -40.98 26.79 -11.76
CA GLY A 77 -39.88 26.33 -12.60
C GLY A 77 -38.61 26.00 -11.80
N LEU A 78 -38.33 26.74 -10.73
CA LEU A 78 -37.25 26.39 -9.80
C LEU A 78 -37.53 25.05 -9.10
N GLN A 79 -38.75 24.83 -8.61
CA GLN A 79 -39.13 23.60 -7.93
C GLN A 79 -39.01 22.39 -8.86
N GLU A 80 -39.54 22.49 -10.09
CA GLU A 80 -39.44 21.44 -11.11
C GLU A 80 -37.99 21.10 -11.45
N GLU A 81 -37.14 22.13 -11.57
CA GLU A 81 -35.71 21.94 -11.84
C GLU A 81 -34.98 21.28 -10.67
N LEU A 82 -35.30 21.65 -9.42
CA LEU A 82 -34.75 21.01 -8.22
C LEU A 82 -35.18 19.55 -8.13
N ASP A 83 -36.45 19.24 -8.39
CA ASP A 83 -36.96 17.87 -8.39
C ASP A 83 -36.33 17.03 -9.50
N ARG A 84 -36.17 17.59 -10.70
CA ARG A 84 -35.46 16.95 -11.81
C ARG A 84 -34.01 16.62 -11.44
N ARG A 85 -33.28 17.56 -10.82
CA ARG A 85 -31.90 17.34 -10.38
C ARG A 85 -31.80 16.35 -9.24
N ARG A 86 -32.75 16.39 -8.31
CA ARG A 86 -32.83 15.40 -7.23
C ARG A 86 -33.04 14.00 -7.79
N ALA A 87 -33.91 13.84 -8.78
CA ALA A 87 -34.11 12.57 -9.47
C ALA A 87 -32.83 12.11 -10.20
N ALA A 88 -32.19 12.99 -10.97
CA ALA A 88 -30.93 12.68 -11.66
C ALA A 88 -29.81 12.27 -10.68
N ALA A 89 -29.63 12.99 -9.58
CA ALA A 89 -28.65 12.64 -8.55
C ALA A 89 -28.98 11.31 -7.87
N ALA A 90 -30.27 11.00 -7.65
CA ALA A 90 -30.68 9.71 -7.11
C ALA A 90 -30.36 8.56 -8.08
N GLU A 91 -30.58 8.76 -9.39
CA GLU A 91 -30.20 7.79 -10.43
C GLU A 91 -28.68 7.58 -10.49
N GLU A 92 -27.89 8.67 -10.42
CA GLU A 92 -26.43 8.59 -10.36
C GLU A 92 -25.94 7.83 -9.12
N LEU A 93 -26.54 8.08 -7.95
CA LEU A 93 -26.20 7.35 -6.73
C LEU A 93 -26.50 5.85 -6.86
N VAL A 94 -27.66 5.50 -7.43
CA VAL A 94 -28.00 4.08 -7.73
C VAL A 94 -27.00 3.48 -8.71
N ALA A 95 -26.53 4.24 -9.71
CA ALA A 95 -25.56 3.77 -10.68
C ALA A 95 -24.13 3.62 -10.12
N ILE A 96 -23.77 4.36 -9.06
CA ILE A 96 -22.45 4.30 -8.41
C ILE A 96 -22.34 3.15 -7.41
N GLU A 97 -23.43 2.78 -6.73
CA GLU A 97 -23.40 1.71 -5.72
C GLU A 97 -22.83 0.37 -6.22
N PRO A 98 -23.17 -0.16 -7.42
CA PRO A 98 -22.55 -1.40 -7.90
C PRO A 98 -21.04 -1.25 -8.14
N LYS A 99 -20.59 -0.09 -8.63
CA LYS A 99 -19.15 0.19 -8.83
C LYS A 99 -18.40 0.22 -7.51
N LYS A 100 -19.02 0.74 -6.46
CA LYS A 100 -18.43 0.76 -5.12
C LYS A 100 -18.23 -0.65 -4.56
N GLU A 101 -19.22 -1.53 -4.74
CA GLU A 101 -19.08 -2.94 -4.34
C GLU A 101 -18.06 -3.69 -5.20
N GLU A 102 -17.98 -3.40 -6.51
CA GLU A 102 -16.93 -3.92 -7.40
C GLU A 102 -15.53 -3.48 -6.94
N CYS A 103 -15.32 -2.18 -6.72
CA CYS A 103 -14.04 -1.66 -6.23
C CYS A 103 -13.65 -2.25 -4.86
N LYS A 104 -14.63 -2.47 -3.97
CA LYS A 104 -14.39 -3.12 -2.67
C LYS A 104 -13.97 -4.58 -2.82
N ALA A 105 -14.60 -5.31 -3.74
CA ALA A 105 -14.25 -6.69 -4.03
C ALA A 105 -12.85 -6.79 -4.66
N GLU A 106 -12.52 -5.93 -5.62
CA GLU A 106 -11.19 -5.84 -6.23
C GLU A 106 -10.12 -5.48 -5.20
N LEU A 107 -10.38 -4.50 -4.32
CA LEU A 107 -9.46 -4.13 -3.24
C LEU A 107 -9.20 -5.31 -2.31
N SER A 108 -10.24 -6.03 -1.89
CA SER A 108 -10.08 -7.21 -1.02
C SER A 108 -9.27 -8.32 -1.70
N GLN A 109 -9.46 -8.55 -3.00
CA GLN A 109 -8.64 -9.51 -3.75
C GLN A 109 -7.18 -9.06 -3.86
N ALA A 110 -6.94 -7.77 -4.11
CA ALA A 110 -5.60 -7.20 -4.17
C ALA A 110 -4.86 -7.29 -2.83
N GLU A 111 -5.55 -7.05 -1.72
CA GLU A 111 -5.01 -7.20 -0.36
C GLU A 111 -4.58 -8.65 -0.07
N VAL A 112 -5.43 -9.63 -0.42
CA VAL A 112 -5.08 -11.06 -0.27
C VAL A 112 -3.86 -11.42 -1.11
N ALA A 113 -3.85 -11.03 -2.39
CA ALA A 113 -2.72 -11.29 -3.29
C ALA A 113 -1.41 -10.64 -2.78
N PHE A 114 -1.50 -9.44 -2.21
CA PHE A 114 -0.37 -8.74 -1.62
C PHE A 114 0.20 -9.48 -0.42
N GLU A 115 -0.63 -9.89 0.55
CA GLU A 115 -0.16 -10.61 1.72
C GLU A 115 0.40 -12.00 1.36
N GLU A 116 -0.16 -12.69 0.36
CA GLU A 116 0.43 -13.92 -0.18
C GLU A 116 1.82 -13.71 -0.80
N ALA A 117 1.97 -12.66 -1.62
CA ALA A 117 3.25 -12.34 -2.25
C ALA A 117 4.31 -11.98 -1.22
N LYS A 118 3.93 -11.21 -0.20
CA LYS A 118 4.78 -10.85 0.95
C LYS A 118 5.21 -12.08 1.75
N ALA A 119 4.30 -13.01 2.04
CA ALA A 119 4.64 -14.26 2.70
C ALA A 119 5.65 -15.09 1.88
N LYS A 120 5.42 -15.22 0.56
CA LYS A 120 6.36 -15.90 -0.35
C LYS A 120 7.74 -15.23 -0.39
N GLN A 121 7.78 -13.89 -0.39
CA GLN A 121 9.04 -13.13 -0.34
C GLN A 121 9.82 -13.42 0.95
N HIS A 122 9.14 -13.42 2.11
CA HIS A 122 9.77 -13.73 3.39
C HIS A 122 10.35 -15.14 3.42
N LEU A 123 9.58 -16.15 3.00
CA LEU A 123 10.07 -17.54 2.90
C LEU A 123 11.28 -17.65 1.97
N GLY A 124 11.26 -16.96 0.82
CA GLY A 124 12.39 -16.93 -0.11
C GLY A 124 13.64 -16.27 0.48
N ALA A 125 13.48 -15.19 1.24
CA ALA A 125 14.59 -14.49 1.89
C ALA A 125 15.23 -15.34 3.03
N GLU A 126 14.40 -16.05 3.80
CA GLU A 126 14.86 -17.00 4.82
C GLU A 126 15.66 -18.14 4.19
N ALA A 127 15.09 -18.79 3.15
CA ALA A 127 15.76 -19.88 2.44
C ALA A 127 17.09 -19.44 1.80
N TYR A 128 17.14 -18.23 1.22
CA TYR A 128 18.38 -17.67 0.69
C TYR A 128 19.43 -17.45 1.78
N THR A 129 19.02 -16.91 2.93
CA THR A 129 19.92 -16.65 4.06
C THR A 129 20.52 -17.96 4.60
N GLU A 130 19.70 -19.00 4.75
CA GLU A 130 20.14 -20.32 5.17
C GLU A 130 21.11 -20.93 4.16
N ALA A 131 20.76 -20.94 2.87
CA ALA A 131 21.61 -21.48 1.81
C ALA A 131 22.96 -20.75 1.74
N ARG A 132 22.96 -19.41 1.90
CA ARG A 132 24.18 -18.61 1.90
C ARG A 132 25.08 -18.91 3.10
N SER A 133 24.49 -19.12 4.26
CA SER A 133 25.22 -19.54 5.47
C SER A 133 25.85 -20.93 5.29
N ALA A 134 25.08 -21.90 4.79
CA ALA A 134 25.56 -23.24 4.50
C ALA A 134 26.69 -23.25 3.46
N GLN A 135 26.57 -22.44 2.39
CA GLN A 135 27.62 -22.26 1.40
C GLN A 135 28.90 -21.72 2.04
N SER A 136 28.81 -20.65 2.83
CA SER A 136 29.97 -20.05 3.50
C SER A 136 30.68 -21.05 4.43
N ALA A 137 29.92 -21.84 5.19
CA ALA A 137 30.46 -22.90 6.04
C ALA A 137 31.16 -24.00 5.23
N ALA A 138 30.57 -24.43 4.10
CA ALA A 138 31.18 -25.42 3.21
C ALA A 138 32.48 -24.90 2.57
N GLU A 139 32.50 -23.65 2.12
CA GLU A 139 33.71 -22.99 1.59
C GLU A 139 34.82 -22.92 2.65
N GLY A 140 34.46 -22.66 3.91
CA GLY A 140 35.39 -22.73 5.06
C GLY A 140 36.03 -24.11 5.20
N LYS A 141 35.21 -25.17 5.23
CA LYS A 141 35.68 -26.57 5.34
C LYS A 141 36.56 -26.98 4.16
N VAL A 142 36.23 -26.56 2.94
CA VAL A 142 37.05 -26.83 1.75
C VAL A 142 38.43 -26.17 1.90
N LYS A 143 38.49 -24.91 2.34
CA LYS A 143 39.76 -24.21 2.58
C LYS A 143 40.59 -24.88 3.67
N GLU A 144 39.97 -25.35 4.75
CA GLU A 144 40.64 -26.09 5.82
C GLU A 144 41.22 -27.42 5.32
N ALA A 145 40.42 -28.20 4.57
CA ALA A 145 40.87 -29.46 3.98
C ALA A 145 42.02 -29.25 2.97
N GLN A 146 41.95 -28.21 2.15
CA GLN A 146 43.04 -27.83 1.23
C GLN A 146 44.32 -27.49 1.99
N LYS A 147 44.22 -26.72 3.08
CA LYS A 147 45.37 -26.41 3.95
C LYS A 147 45.95 -27.69 4.56
N ALA A 148 45.11 -28.59 5.09
CA ALA A 148 45.56 -29.86 5.65
C ALA A 148 46.27 -30.72 4.60
N LEU A 149 45.73 -30.81 3.38
CA LEU A 149 46.36 -31.53 2.27
C LEU A 149 47.72 -30.95 1.92
N SER A 150 47.82 -29.61 1.83
CA SER A 150 49.10 -28.93 1.56
C SER A 150 50.15 -29.14 2.65
N ALA A 151 49.72 -29.31 3.91
CA ALA A 151 50.62 -29.59 5.04
C ALA A 151 51.13 -31.04 5.07
N LEU A 152 50.41 -31.99 4.46
CA LEU A 152 50.81 -33.39 4.36
C LEU A 152 51.83 -33.63 3.24
N ASP A 153 51.78 -32.87 2.14
CA ASP A 153 52.71 -33.00 1.01
C ASP A 153 54.21 -33.02 1.40
N PRO A 154 54.73 -32.10 2.25
CA PRO A 154 56.12 -32.16 2.69
C PRO A 154 56.43 -33.40 3.55
N GLN A 155 55.48 -33.88 4.37
CA GLN A 155 55.67 -35.08 5.19
C GLN A 155 55.78 -36.33 4.31
N VAL A 156 54.91 -36.46 3.32
CA VAL A 156 54.96 -37.54 2.33
C VAL A 156 56.29 -37.51 1.59
N LYS A 157 56.74 -36.34 1.14
CA LYS A 157 58.05 -36.18 0.48
C LYS A 157 59.22 -36.55 1.39
N SER A 158 59.15 -36.27 2.69
CA SER A 158 60.18 -36.68 3.67
C SER A 158 60.20 -38.20 3.84
N LEU A 159 59.05 -38.82 4.12
CA LEU A 159 58.92 -40.26 4.28
C LEU A 159 59.37 -41.03 3.03
N GLN A 160 59.07 -40.51 1.84
CA GLN A 160 59.57 -41.07 0.58
C GLN A 160 61.09 -41.01 0.46
N LYS A 161 61.74 -39.96 0.97
CA LYS A 161 63.22 -39.86 1.00
C LYS A 161 63.80 -40.86 2.01
N ASP A 162 63.22 -40.93 3.21
CA ASP A 162 63.67 -41.83 4.28
C ASP A 162 63.52 -43.30 3.87
N LEU A 163 62.41 -43.66 3.23
CA LEU A 163 62.18 -44.99 2.69
C LEU A 163 63.25 -45.37 1.66
N LYS A 164 63.53 -44.50 0.68
CA LYS A 164 64.59 -44.74 -0.32
C LYS A 164 65.98 -44.90 0.31
N LYS A 165 66.26 -44.14 1.37
CA LYS A 165 67.51 -44.24 2.12
C LYS A 165 67.62 -45.59 2.84
N LEU A 166 66.58 -45.99 3.57
CA LEU A 166 66.53 -47.28 4.27
C LEU A 166 66.61 -48.47 3.31
N GLU A 167 65.96 -48.39 2.14
CA GLU A 167 66.09 -49.41 1.08
C GLU A 167 67.53 -49.53 0.57
N ALA A 168 68.23 -48.41 0.39
CA ALA A 168 69.64 -48.41 -0.01
C ALA A 168 70.54 -49.00 1.09
N GLU A 169 70.33 -48.62 2.35
CA GLU A 169 71.07 -49.17 3.51
C GLU A 169 70.83 -50.67 3.66
N LEU A 170 69.58 -51.13 3.52
CA LEU A 170 69.22 -52.55 3.56
C LEU A 170 69.90 -53.33 2.43
N THR A 171 69.91 -52.76 1.22
CA THR A 171 70.56 -53.38 0.05
C THR A 171 72.08 -53.50 0.28
N ALA A 172 72.71 -52.45 0.78
CA ALA A 172 74.12 -52.45 1.15
C ALA A 172 74.43 -53.46 2.27
N PHE A 173 73.56 -53.53 3.28
CA PHE A 173 73.66 -54.51 4.36
C PHE A 173 73.60 -55.93 3.81
N TYR A 174 72.65 -56.28 2.93
CA TYR A 174 72.58 -57.64 2.37
C TYR A 174 73.76 -57.99 1.46
N ALA A 175 74.35 -57.01 0.77
CA ALA A 175 75.51 -57.23 -0.09
C ALA A 175 76.75 -57.68 0.71
N GLY A 176 76.95 -57.15 1.93
CA GLY A 176 78.11 -57.47 2.77
C GLY A 176 78.20 -58.94 3.20
N PRO A 177 77.28 -59.47 4.03
CA PRO A 177 77.24 -60.87 4.44
C PRO A 177 77.15 -61.84 3.26
N ARG A 178 76.43 -61.49 2.17
CA ARG A 178 76.44 -62.33 0.96
C ARG A 178 77.83 -62.43 0.34
N SER A 179 78.56 -61.33 0.25
CA SER A 179 79.95 -61.34 -0.23
C SER A 179 80.84 -62.20 0.67
N ALA A 180 80.76 -61.98 1.99
CA ALA A 180 81.55 -62.74 2.96
C ALA A 180 81.23 -64.24 2.96
N LEU A 181 79.97 -64.62 2.74
CA LEU A 181 79.56 -66.03 2.67
C LEU A 181 79.97 -66.68 1.35
N ALA A 182 80.01 -65.91 0.25
CA ALA A 182 80.56 -66.37 -1.03
C ALA A 182 82.07 -66.65 -0.93
N GLU A 183 82.83 -65.81 -0.21
CA GLU A 183 84.27 -66.01 0.03
C GLU A 183 84.58 -67.26 0.88
N LEU A 184 83.67 -67.69 1.77
CA LEU A 184 83.84 -68.90 2.59
C LEU A 184 83.47 -70.21 1.87
N ALA A 185 82.80 -70.11 0.72
CA ALA A 185 82.37 -71.27 -0.06
C ALA A 185 83.42 -71.71 -1.10
N GLU A 186 84.45 -70.91 -1.35
CA GLU A 186 85.64 -71.25 -2.15
C GLU A 186 86.73 -71.91 -1.30
#